data_AF-A0A932RPY8-F1
#
_entry.id   AF-A0A932RPY8-F1
#
_cell.length_a   1.000
_cell.length_b   1.000
_cell.length_c   1.000
_cell.angle_alpha   90.00
_cell.angle_beta   90.00
_cell.angle_gamma   90.00
#
_symmetry.space_group_name_H-M   'P 1'
#
loop_
_entity.id
_entity.type
_entity.pdbx_description
1 polymer ?
#
loop_
_entity_poly.entity_id
_entity_poly.type
_entity_poly.pdbx_seq_one_letter_code
_entity_poly.pdbx_strand_id
1 'polypeptide(L)'
;MAGSSSDNRLDSWKEIAAYLRCDERTAMRWQDEGLPVHHVGGRGRGRVFAYNQEIDAWLAGAKPVGPSSATHQESVAAPSLGWLARIPRIVQSGILAALAIGLYASVAFIWKATTAGPLASVTLRDNKFVGVSKNGKTLWTYSLPADLAESPPTRPPAIAYIGDLQASGGRQTLVSVPMPGGLRSEMLANERELYFFTETGRLLWHFQPKEILTFGSGDYGPPWPIRVWLVYRAAAQTRIALVVHHNVWWPSMLHLLDGQGHELGRFVNSGNIFALAFMDTTAGPRLLAGGVRNHEDEVSGMLAVLDGNLISGGSPEQPGSGFECKSCPAGRPLRYLVFPRSELNRLDPNGYNPVILISLYEEGVKVRSAEAEVRDGERKTVADGIFEFSRDFRLQRASYSDGYRELHKRWEREGRISHSWEKCPDRFGPRLIRSWDPQHGWIEIHPNAGRR
;
A
#
# COMPACT_ATOMS: atom_id res chain seq x y z
N MET A 1 -47.15 51.48 26.68
CA MET A 1 -47.57 50.29 27.44
C MET A 1 -48.31 49.36 26.50
N ALA A 2 -47.80 48.15 26.30
CA ALA A 2 -48.53 47.03 25.73
C ALA A 2 -47.88 45.76 26.31
N GLY A 3 -48.66 44.94 27.02
CA GLY A 3 -48.21 43.71 27.64
C GLY A 3 -48.83 42.47 27.01
N SER A 4 -48.18 41.34 27.30
CA SER A 4 -48.74 39.98 27.40
C SER A 4 -48.98 39.16 26.12
N SER A 5 -47.97 38.35 25.74
CA SER A 5 -48.15 36.95 25.29
C SER A 5 -46.90 36.04 25.47
N SER A 6 -45.90 36.46 26.25
CA SER A 6 -44.63 35.75 26.44
C SER A 6 -44.53 34.90 27.72
N ASP A 7 -45.55 34.90 28.58
CA ASP A 7 -45.44 34.37 29.95
C ASP A 7 -45.43 32.85 30.08
N ASN A 8 -45.55 32.12 28.97
CA ASN A 8 -45.67 30.67 29.00
C ASN A 8 -44.57 29.93 28.23
N ARG A 9 -43.60 30.64 27.65
CA ARG A 9 -42.58 30.07 26.77
C ARG A 9 -41.20 30.64 27.12
N LEU A 10 -40.25 29.75 27.39
CA LEU A 10 -38.86 30.02 27.67
C LEU A 10 -38.07 29.75 26.39
N ASP A 11 -37.36 30.72 25.84
CA ASP A 11 -36.76 30.69 24.49
C ASP A 11 -35.23 30.45 24.49
N SER A 12 -34.65 30.09 25.64
CA SER A 12 -33.23 29.75 25.74
C SER A 12 -32.90 28.83 26.92
N TRP A 13 -31.75 28.16 26.88
CA TRP A 13 -31.21 27.38 28.01
C TRP A 13 -31.10 28.19 29.29
N LYS A 14 -30.73 29.48 29.17
CA LYS A 14 -30.61 30.39 30.31
C LYS A 14 -31.94 30.65 31.00
N GLU A 15 -33.02 30.82 30.23
CA GLU A 15 -34.37 31.03 30.76
C GLU A 15 -34.93 29.73 31.37
N ILE A 16 -34.68 28.58 30.74
CA ILE A 16 -35.06 27.26 31.25
C ILE A 16 -34.37 26.96 32.59
N ALA A 17 -33.06 27.21 32.67
CA ALA A 17 -32.28 26.98 33.88
C ALA A 17 -32.70 27.92 35.02
N ALA A 18 -33.00 29.18 34.71
CA ALA A 18 -33.54 30.14 35.68
C ALA A 18 -34.91 29.70 36.22
N TYR A 19 -35.79 29.18 35.36
CA TYR A 19 -37.10 28.66 35.78
C TYR A 19 -36.97 27.42 36.70
N LEU A 20 -36.06 26.51 36.36
CA LEU A 20 -35.76 25.31 37.15
C LEU A 20 -34.88 25.56 38.39
N ARG A 21 -34.38 26.78 38.57
CA ARG A 21 -33.42 27.17 39.62
C ARG A 21 -32.17 26.29 39.66
N CYS A 22 -31.67 25.89 38.49
CA CYS A 22 -30.45 25.09 38.34
C CYS A 22 -29.46 25.74 37.37
N ASP A 23 -28.29 25.13 37.18
CA ASP A 23 -27.34 25.59 36.16
C ASP A 23 -27.72 25.07 34.75
N GLU A 24 -27.29 25.78 33.70
CA GLU A 24 -27.62 25.43 32.31
C GLU A 24 -27.15 24.01 31.94
N ARG A 25 -26.02 23.56 32.50
CA ARG A 25 -25.46 22.22 32.22
C ARG A 25 -26.31 21.10 32.83
N THR A 26 -26.93 21.34 33.98
CA THR A 26 -27.87 20.43 34.64
C THR A 26 -29.20 20.39 33.91
N ALA A 27 -29.70 21.54 33.44
CA ALA A 27 -30.89 21.58 32.58
C ALA A 27 -30.67 20.80 31.26
N MET A 28 -29.49 20.93 30.64
CA MET A 28 -29.13 20.14 29.45
C MET A 28 -29.05 18.65 29.74
N ARG A 29 -28.51 18.25 30.90
CA ARG A 29 -28.49 16.83 31.30
C ARG A 29 -29.90 16.27 31.51
N TRP A 30 -30.79 17.05 32.13
CA TRP A 30 -32.18 16.63 32.32
C TRP A 30 -32.96 16.49 31.01
N GLN A 31 -32.53 17.14 29.93
CA GLN A 31 -33.07 16.88 28.60
C GLN A 31 -32.88 15.43 28.16
N ASP A 32 -31.69 14.86 28.39
CA ASP A 32 -31.42 13.45 28.11
C ASP A 32 -32.21 12.51 29.03
N GLU A 33 -32.66 13.02 30.19
CA GLU A 33 -33.52 12.33 31.16
C GLU A 33 -35.03 12.58 30.95
N GLY A 34 -35.41 13.30 29.88
CA GLY A 34 -36.81 13.48 29.46
C GLY A 34 -37.45 14.82 29.78
N LEU A 35 -36.68 15.85 30.16
CA LEU A 35 -37.18 17.22 30.28
C LEU A 35 -37.72 17.72 28.92
N PRO A 36 -38.97 18.21 28.85
CA PRO A 36 -39.58 18.66 27.61
C PRO A 36 -38.95 19.96 27.09
N VAL A 37 -38.01 19.82 26.16
CA VAL A 37 -37.33 20.93 25.46
C VAL A 37 -37.45 20.72 23.95
N HIS A 38 -37.95 21.73 23.24
CA HIS A 38 -38.22 21.70 21.81
C HIS A 38 -37.13 22.42 21.02
N HIS A 39 -36.76 21.89 19.86
CA HIS A 39 -35.71 22.46 18.98
C HIS A 39 -36.33 23.03 17.71
N VAL A 40 -36.08 24.31 17.44
CA VAL A 40 -36.48 24.94 16.16
C VAL A 40 -35.49 24.53 15.08
N GLY A 41 -35.92 23.67 14.14
CA GLY A 41 -35.18 23.41 12.90
C GLY A 41 -34.61 21.99 12.68
N GLY A 42 -34.90 21.01 13.54
CA GLY A 42 -34.55 19.61 13.31
C GLY A 42 -33.05 19.27 13.43
N ARG A 43 -32.73 18.34 14.32
CA ARG A 43 -31.39 17.74 14.57
C ARG A 43 -30.27 18.74 14.93
N GLY A 44 -30.19 19.09 16.21
CA GLY A 44 -28.92 19.14 16.96
C GLY A 44 -28.15 20.46 17.04
N ARG A 45 -28.56 21.54 16.37
CA ARG A 45 -27.92 22.88 16.48
C ARG A 45 -28.88 24.08 16.39
N GLY A 46 -30.19 23.87 16.60
CA GLY A 46 -31.22 24.93 16.52
C GLY A 46 -31.44 25.66 17.84
N ARG A 47 -32.15 26.81 17.81
CA ARG A 47 -32.62 27.48 19.04
C ARG A 47 -33.57 26.56 19.81
N VAL A 48 -33.42 26.54 21.13
CA VAL A 48 -34.25 25.72 22.03
C VAL A 48 -35.36 26.55 22.64
N PHE A 49 -36.51 25.94 22.93
CA PHE A 49 -37.54 26.55 23.76
C PHE A 49 -38.30 25.50 24.57
N ALA A 50 -38.93 25.90 25.67
CA ALA A 50 -39.78 25.05 26.51
C ALA A 50 -41.00 25.83 27.00
N TYR A 51 -42.09 25.13 27.33
CA TYR A 51 -43.28 25.75 27.94
C TYR A 51 -43.28 25.53 29.45
N ASN A 52 -43.62 26.57 30.23
CA ASN A 52 -43.64 26.50 31.71
C ASN A 52 -44.52 25.34 32.20
N GLN A 53 -45.69 25.15 31.59
CA GLN A 53 -46.64 24.09 31.94
C GLN A 53 -46.09 22.67 31.70
N GLU A 54 -45.26 22.48 30.68
CA GLU A 54 -44.65 21.17 30.40
C GLU A 54 -43.56 20.85 31.40
N ILE A 55 -42.78 21.87 31.79
CA ILE A 55 -41.76 21.74 32.84
C ILE A 55 -42.41 21.45 34.19
N ASP A 56 -43.48 22.17 34.55
CA ASP A 56 -44.20 21.94 35.80
C ASP A 56 -44.85 20.55 35.84
N ALA A 57 -45.43 20.09 34.73
CA ALA A 57 -45.98 18.74 34.62
C ALA A 57 -44.90 17.67 34.77
N TRP A 58 -43.73 17.87 34.15
CA TRP A 58 -42.57 16.98 34.29
C TRP A 58 -42.06 16.94 35.74
N LEU A 59 -41.92 18.08 36.40
CA LEU A 59 -41.52 18.16 37.82
C LEU A 59 -42.53 17.48 38.75
N ALA A 60 -43.83 17.55 38.43
CA ALA A 60 -44.89 16.88 39.17
C ALA A 60 -45.02 15.37 38.85
N GLY A 61 -44.20 14.81 37.95
CA GLY A 61 -44.26 13.42 37.52
C GLY A 61 -45.48 13.07 36.65
N ALA A 62 -46.19 14.08 36.14
CA ALA A 62 -47.36 13.92 35.29
C ALA A 62 -46.97 13.95 33.80
N LYS A 63 -47.51 13.02 33.00
CA LYS A 63 -47.35 13.08 31.53
C LYS A 63 -47.94 14.40 31.00
N PRO A 64 -47.28 15.10 30.05
CA PRO A 64 -47.69 16.44 29.65
C PRO A 64 -49.10 16.45 29.05
N VAL A 65 -50.00 17.20 29.68
CA VAL A 65 -51.31 17.56 29.15
C VAL A 65 -51.12 18.88 28.41
N GLY A 66 -51.20 18.84 27.07
CA GLY A 66 -51.22 20.06 26.26
C GLY A 66 -52.43 20.95 26.61
N PRO A 67 -52.36 22.27 26.39
CA PRO A 67 -53.31 23.22 26.94
C PRO A 67 -54.73 22.95 26.44
N SER A 68 -55.61 22.62 27.39
CA SER A 68 -57.06 22.53 27.24
C SER A 68 -57.64 23.93 27.30
N SER A 69 -58.09 24.46 26.15
CA SER A 69 -58.99 25.60 26.12
C SER A 69 -60.37 25.15 26.58
N ALA A 70 -60.83 25.74 27.68
CA ALA A 70 -62.10 25.45 28.31
C ALA A 70 -63.30 25.71 27.38
N THR A 71 -64.29 24.85 27.56
CA THR A 71 -65.53 24.66 26.82
C THR A 71 -66.55 25.77 27.07
N HIS A 72 -67.21 26.26 26.01
CA HIS A 72 -68.62 26.66 26.09
C HIS A 72 -69.45 25.57 25.38
N GLN A 73 -70.36 24.96 26.14
CA GLN A 73 -71.32 23.97 25.67
C GLN A 73 -72.38 24.63 24.78
N GLU A 74 -72.67 24.06 23.62
CA GLU A 74 -74.04 23.65 23.26
C GLU A 74 -74.07 22.74 22.01
N SER A 75 -74.63 21.55 22.22
CA SER A 75 -75.56 20.83 21.33
C SER A 75 -75.11 20.41 19.90
N VAL A 76 -74.88 19.10 19.73
CA VAL A 76 -75.57 18.15 18.81
C VAL A 76 -74.62 17.05 18.29
N ALA A 77 -75.03 15.80 18.56
CA ALA A 77 -74.69 14.52 17.90
C ALA A 77 -73.21 14.06 17.78
N ALA A 78 -72.95 12.86 18.32
CA ALA A 78 -71.71 12.12 18.14
C ALA A 78 -71.47 11.74 16.66
N PRO A 79 -70.28 11.98 16.09
CA PRO A 79 -69.88 11.29 14.87
C PRO A 79 -69.53 9.85 15.23
N SER A 80 -70.20 8.90 14.60
CA SER A 80 -69.81 7.50 14.66
C SER A 80 -68.41 7.31 14.09
N LEU A 81 -67.64 6.40 14.68
CA LEU A 81 -66.32 5.91 14.24
C LEU A 81 -66.38 5.13 12.90
N GLY A 82 -67.14 5.63 11.92
CA GLY A 82 -67.40 4.94 10.65
C GLY A 82 -66.34 5.15 9.55
N TRP A 83 -65.38 6.06 9.73
CA TRP A 83 -64.44 6.39 8.65
C TRP A 83 -63.22 5.46 8.56
N LEU A 84 -62.81 4.81 9.66
CA LEU A 84 -61.77 3.76 9.64
C LEU A 84 -62.26 2.44 9.04
N ALA A 85 -63.58 2.25 8.92
CA ALA A 85 -64.19 1.08 8.28
C ALA A 85 -64.38 1.23 6.75
N ARG A 86 -63.96 2.36 6.14
CA ARG A 86 -64.13 2.66 4.71
C ARG A 86 -62.83 2.91 3.94
N ILE A 87 -61.70 2.40 4.42
CA ILE A 87 -60.60 2.08 3.50
C ILE A 87 -60.92 0.69 2.93
N PRO A 88 -61.18 0.53 1.61
CA PRO A 88 -61.48 -0.78 1.06
C PRO A 88 -60.34 -1.74 1.42
N ARG A 89 -60.65 -2.96 1.88
CA ARG A 89 -59.65 -3.98 2.28
C ARG A 89 -58.53 -4.14 1.23
N ILE A 90 -58.84 -3.88 -0.05
CA ILE A 90 -57.91 -3.85 -1.18
C ILE A 90 -56.76 -2.84 -1.00
N VAL A 91 -57.01 -1.66 -0.42
CA VAL A 91 -55.99 -0.60 -0.21
C VAL A 91 -55.09 -0.92 0.99
N GLN A 92 -55.62 -1.51 2.07
CA GLN A 92 -54.81 -2.02 3.19
C GLN A 92 -53.94 -3.22 2.76
N SER A 93 -54.49 -4.11 1.93
CA SER A 93 -53.76 -5.23 1.33
C SER A 93 -52.64 -4.75 0.40
N GLY A 94 -52.90 -3.69 -0.39
CA GLY A 94 -51.92 -3.10 -1.30
C GLY A 94 -50.73 -2.48 -0.59
N ILE A 95 -50.93 -1.80 0.54
CA ILE A 95 -49.84 -1.20 1.33
C ILE A 95 -48.99 -2.28 2.01
N LEU A 96 -49.62 -3.32 2.58
CA LEU A 96 -48.90 -4.45 3.18
C LEU A 96 -48.13 -5.26 2.11
N ALA A 97 -48.72 -5.45 0.92
CA ALA A 97 -48.04 -6.09 -0.20
C ALA A 97 -46.84 -5.26 -0.68
N ALA A 98 -46.97 -3.93 -0.79
CA ALA A 98 -45.87 -3.04 -1.18
C ALA A 98 -44.73 -3.04 -0.15
N LEU A 99 -45.04 -3.02 1.15
CA LEU A 99 -44.04 -3.14 2.22
C LEU A 99 -43.37 -4.52 2.23
N ALA A 100 -44.11 -5.60 2.01
CA ALA A 100 -43.57 -6.94 1.90
C ALA A 100 -42.67 -7.12 0.66
N ILE A 101 -43.05 -6.52 -0.48
CA ILE A 101 -42.22 -6.50 -1.69
C ILE A 101 -40.95 -5.67 -1.45
N GLY A 102 -41.08 -4.50 -0.80
CA GLY A 102 -39.93 -3.67 -0.43
C GLY A 102 -38.98 -4.39 0.52
N LEU A 103 -39.51 -5.07 1.55
CA LEU A 103 -38.71 -5.87 2.48
C LEU A 103 -38.07 -7.08 1.79
N TYR A 104 -38.81 -7.80 0.94
CA TYR A 104 -38.28 -8.93 0.17
C TYR A 104 -37.18 -8.48 -0.79
N ALA A 105 -37.37 -7.37 -1.51
CA ALA A 105 -36.35 -6.79 -2.38
C ALA A 105 -35.11 -6.35 -1.60
N SER A 106 -35.30 -5.79 -0.39
CA SER A 106 -34.21 -5.39 0.51
C SER A 106 -33.42 -6.59 1.03
N VAL A 107 -34.12 -7.62 1.51
CA VAL A 107 -33.52 -8.88 1.98
C VAL A 107 -32.84 -9.61 0.82
N ALA A 108 -33.47 -9.69 -0.34
CA ALA A 108 -32.87 -10.27 -1.54
C ALA A 108 -31.64 -9.48 -2.01
N PHE A 109 -31.64 -8.15 -1.90
CA PHE A 109 -30.49 -7.31 -2.21
C PHE A 109 -29.34 -7.55 -1.23
N ILE A 110 -29.62 -7.55 0.08
CA ILE A 110 -28.64 -7.86 1.14
C ILE A 110 -28.10 -9.28 0.97
N TRP A 111 -28.96 -10.25 0.67
CA TRP A 111 -28.57 -11.64 0.44
C TRP A 111 -27.73 -11.77 -0.84
N LYS A 112 -28.07 -11.07 -1.92
CA LYS A 112 -27.30 -11.07 -3.18
C LYS A 112 -25.96 -10.34 -3.06
N ALA A 113 -25.86 -9.33 -2.18
CA ALA A 113 -24.63 -8.63 -1.84
C ALA A 113 -23.73 -9.49 -0.94
N THR A 114 -24.30 -10.23 0.01
CA THR A 114 -23.55 -11.10 0.94
C THR A 114 -23.13 -12.44 0.32
N THR A 115 -23.93 -13.00 -0.61
CA THR A 115 -23.61 -14.27 -1.31
C THR A 115 -22.49 -14.15 -2.34
N ALA A 116 -22.12 -12.94 -2.74
CA ALA A 116 -21.01 -12.76 -3.66
C ALA A 116 -19.67 -13.17 -3.03
N GLY A 117 -19.55 -13.16 -1.69
CA GLY A 117 -18.30 -13.43 -0.99
C GLY A 117 -17.26 -12.31 -1.18
N PRO A 118 -16.13 -12.36 -0.45
CA PRO A 118 -15.09 -11.34 -0.53
C PRO A 118 -14.38 -11.36 -1.88
N LEU A 119 -13.75 -10.23 -2.23
CA LEU A 119 -12.86 -10.14 -3.39
C LEU A 119 -11.74 -11.17 -3.27
N ALA A 120 -11.56 -11.97 -4.33
CA ALA A 120 -10.60 -13.06 -4.38
C ALA A 120 -9.46 -12.77 -5.35
N SER A 121 -9.76 -12.19 -6.51
CA SER A 121 -8.76 -11.83 -7.49
C SER A 121 -9.21 -10.65 -8.34
N VAL A 122 -8.25 -10.03 -9.02
CA VAL A 122 -8.49 -8.99 -10.02
C VAL A 122 -7.86 -9.45 -11.32
N THR A 123 -8.63 -9.37 -12.40
CA THR A 123 -8.15 -9.71 -13.75
C THR A 123 -8.25 -8.50 -14.65
N LEU A 124 -7.34 -8.40 -15.63
CA LEU A 124 -7.41 -7.40 -16.68
C LEU A 124 -8.10 -8.03 -17.91
N ARG A 125 -9.24 -7.47 -18.34
CA ARG A 125 -10.02 -7.91 -19.51
C ARG A 125 -10.51 -6.71 -20.29
N ASP A 126 -10.29 -6.67 -21.60
CA ASP A 126 -10.83 -5.63 -22.50
C ASP A 126 -10.63 -4.20 -21.97
N ASN A 127 -9.41 -3.87 -21.55
CA ASN A 127 -9.03 -2.60 -20.93
C ASN A 127 -9.77 -2.27 -19.62
N LYS A 128 -10.20 -3.30 -18.87
CA LYS A 128 -10.89 -3.15 -17.58
C LYS A 128 -10.28 -4.05 -16.53
N PHE A 129 -10.09 -3.51 -15.33
CA PHE A 129 -9.94 -4.33 -14.15
C PHE A 129 -11.29 -4.89 -13.74
N VAL A 130 -11.34 -6.21 -13.56
CA VAL A 130 -12.52 -6.94 -13.13
C VAL A 130 -12.17 -7.64 -11.83
N GLY A 131 -12.73 -7.15 -10.73
CA GLY A 131 -12.64 -7.78 -9.42
C GLY A 131 -13.67 -8.88 -9.30
N VAL A 132 -13.22 -10.10 -8.99
CA VAL A 132 -14.08 -11.28 -8.90
C VAL A 132 -13.98 -11.95 -7.53
N SER A 133 -15.08 -12.55 -7.12
CA SER A 133 -15.15 -13.40 -5.95
C SER A 133 -14.55 -14.79 -6.20
N LYS A 134 -14.39 -15.60 -5.14
CA LYS A 134 -13.96 -17.01 -5.23
C LYS A 134 -14.88 -17.85 -6.13
N ASN A 135 -16.16 -17.48 -6.22
CA ASN A 135 -17.16 -18.19 -7.02
C ASN A 135 -17.24 -17.68 -8.47
N GLY A 136 -16.32 -16.80 -8.88
CA GLY A 136 -16.27 -16.25 -10.25
C GLY A 136 -17.26 -15.11 -10.53
N LYS A 137 -18.06 -14.70 -9.54
CA LYS A 137 -18.98 -13.55 -9.69
C LYS A 137 -18.20 -12.24 -9.70
N THR A 138 -18.45 -11.40 -10.70
CA THR A 138 -17.94 -10.02 -10.77
C THR A 138 -18.51 -9.18 -9.63
N LEU A 139 -17.61 -8.56 -8.87
CA LEU A 139 -17.94 -7.66 -7.77
C LEU A 139 -17.89 -6.20 -8.21
N TRP A 140 -16.88 -5.85 -8.99
CA TRP A 140 -16.67 -4.51 -9.51
C TRP A 140 -15.86 -4.53 -10.80
N THR A 141 -15.99 -3.44 -11.56
CA THR A 141 -15.24 -3.23 -12.79
C THR A 141 -14.72 -1.79 -12.82
N TYR A 142 -13.47 -1.61 -13.25
CA TYR A 142 -12.87 -0.30 -13.49
C TYR A 142 -12.30 -0.25 -14.90
N SER A 143 -12.71 0.75 -15.69
CA SER A 143 -12.18 0.96 -17.04
C SER A 143 -10.87 1.75 -16.97
N LEU A 144 -9.82 1.21 -17.56
CA LEU A 144 -8.55 1.90 -17.70
C LEU A 144 -8.66 3.06 -18.70
N PRO A 145 -7.83 4.10 -18.56
CA PRO A 145 -7.57 5.08 -19.61
C PRO A 145 -7.29 4.45 -21.00
N ALA A 146 -7.66 5.15 -22.07
CA ALA A 146 -7.66 4.61 -23.44
C ALA A 146 -6.24 4.36 -24.03
N ASP A 147 -5.24 5.08 -23.53
CA ASP A 147 -3.81 4.92 -23.84
C ASP A 147 -3.22 3.60 -23.30
N LEU A 148 -3.90 2.93 -22.36
CA LEU A 148 -3.47 1.64 -21.81
C LEU A 148 -4.04 0.42 -22.59
N ALA A 149 -4.92 0.67 -23.57
CA ALA A 149 -5.78 -0.32 -24.21
C ALA A 149 -5.09 -1.18 -25.29
N GLU A 150 -3.99 -0.71 -25.89
CA GLU A 150 -3.29 -1.47 -26.93
C GLU A 150 -2.34 -2.51 -26.29
N SER A 151 -2.81 -3.76 -26.24
CA SER A 151 -2.04 -4.89 -25.70
C SER A 151 -1.83 -5.99 -26.75
N PRO A 152 -0.58 -6.44 -27.00
CA PRO A 152 -0.33 -7.66 -27.75
C PRO A 152 -0.80 -8.90 -26.95
N PRO A 153 -1.10 -10.03 -27.62
CA PRO A 153 -1.71 -11.22 -27.00
C PRO A 153 -0.86 -11.95 -25.94
N THR A 154 0.40 -11.54 -25.72
CA THR A 154 1.40 -12.26 -24.89
C THR A 154 1.96 -11.43 -23.73
N ARG A 155 1.14 -10.64 -23.02
CA ARG A 155 1.58 -9.95 -21.79
C ARG A 155 1.48 -10.84 -20.53
N PRO A 156 2.40 -10.69 -19.56
CA PRO A 156 2.24 -11.28 -18.23
C PRO A 156 0.98 -10.71 -17.53
N PRO A 157 0.30 -11.48 -16.68
CA PRO A 157 -0.94 -11.05 -16.04
C PRO A 157 -0.72 -9.85 -15.11
N ALA A 158 -1.82 -9.12 -14.87
CA ALA A 158 -1.88 -8.16 -13.77
C ALA A 158 -1.58 -8.88 -12.45
N ILE A 159 -0.78 -8.25 -11.59
CA ILE A 159 -0.47 -8.77 -10.25
C ILE A 159 -1.27 -7.95 -9.26
N ALA A 160 -2.04 -8.61 -8.39
CA ALA A 160 -2.85 -7.93 -7.39
C ALA A 160 -2.48 -8.36 -5.98
N TYR A 161 -2.41 -7.39 -5.06
CA TYR A 161 -2.42 -7.63 -3.62
C TYR A 161 -3.77 -7.17 -3.05
N ILE A 162 -4.41 -8.01 -2.24
CA ILE A 162 -5.70 -7.73 -1.63
C ILE A 162 -5.57 -7.88 -0.10
N GLY A 163 -5.67 -6.77 0.63
CA GLY A 163 -5.50 -6.77 2.08
C GLY A 163 -5.93 -5.47 2.73
N ASP A 164 -5.93 -5.43 4.07
CA ASP A 164 -6.19 -4.22 4.84
C ASP A 164 -4.93 -3.34 4.87
N LEU A 165 -4.80 -2.56 3.79
CA LEU A 165 -3.69 -1.65 3.55
C LEU A 165 -3.83 -0.40 4.44
N GLN A 166 -5.05 0.09 4.63
CA GLN A 166 -5.33 1.33 5.37
C GLN A 166 -5.55 1.15 6.88
N ALA A 167 -5.46 -0.08 7.40
CA ALA A 167 -5.79 -0.42 8.79
C ALA A 167 -7.21 0.02 9.20
N SER A 168 -8.14 0.01 8.25
CA SER A 168 -9.53 0.44 8.43
C SER A 168 -10.50 -0.73 8.57
N GLY A 169 -10.00 -1.97 8.51
CA GLY A 169 -10.79 -3.19 8.52
C GLY A 169 -11.37 -3.58 7.16
N GLY A 170 -11.31 -2.70 6.15
CA GLY A 170 -11.68 -3.00 4.76
C GLY A 170 -10.51 -3.58 3.96
N ARG A 171 -10.80 -4.35 2.91
CA ARG A 171 -9.75 -4.93 2.04
C ARG A 171 -9.56 -4.10 0.77
N GLN A 172 -8.49 -3.31 0.73
CA GLN A 172 -8.10 -2.56 -0.47
C GLN A 172 -7.33 -3.46 -1.44
N THR A 173 -7.27 -3.02 -2.70
CA THR A 173 -6.60 -3.76 -3.77
C THR A 173 -5.52 -2.90 -4.40
N LEU A 174 -4.30 -3.41 -4.39
CA LEU A 174 -3.20 -2.87 -5.18
C LEU A 174 -3.08 -3.70 -6.45
N VAL A 175 -3.13 -3.08 -7.62
CA VAL A 175 -3.05 -3.76 -8.92
C VAL A 175 -1.90 -3.19 -9.73
N SER A 176 -1.00 -4.07 -10.15
CA SER A 176 0.12 -3.72 -10.99
C SER A 176 -0.07 -4.29 -12.39
N VAL A 177 0.01 -3.44 -13.42
CA VAL A 177 -0.18 -3.81 -14.83
C VAL A 177 1.04 -3.47 -15.67
N PRO A 178 1.39 -4.29 -16.67
CA PRO A 178 2.46 -3.94 -17.59
C PRO A 178 2.13 -2.66 -18.39
N MET A 179 3.12 -1.79 -18.58
CA MET A 179 2.99 -0.57 -19.37
C MET A 179 2.73 -0.88 -20.86
N PRO A 180 1.96 -0.03 -21.57
CA PRO A 180 1.83 -0.11 -23.03
C PRO A 180 3.15 0.17 -23.74
N GLY A 181 3.42 -0.54 -24.83
CA GLY A 181 4.62 -0.30 -25.65
C GLY A 181 5.94 -0.90 -25.13
N GLY A 182 5.94 -1.55 -23.96
CA GLY A 182 7.14 -2.20 -23.39
C GLY A 182 7.48 -3.52 -24.08
N LEU A 183 8.07 -3.50 -25.29
CA LEU A 183 8.67 -4.70 -25.92
C LEU A 183 9.90 -4.35 -26.77
N ARG A 184 11.10 -4.55 -26.21
CA ARG A 184 12.34 -4.84 -26.97
C ARG A 184 13.31 -5.84 -26.27
N SER A 185 13.12 -6.18 -24.98
CA SER A 185 13.96 -7.14 -24.22
C SER A 185 13.15 -7.78 -23.06
N GLU A 186 13.45 -9.03 -22.69
CA GLU A 186 12.86 -9.72 -21.51
C GLU A 186 13.01 -8.91 -20.22
N MET A 187 14.07 -8.10 -20.08
CA MET A 187 14.27 -7.20 -18.94
C MET A 187 13.25 -6.03 -18.91
N LEU A 188 12.83 -5.54 -20.09
CA LEU A 188 11.87 -4.43 -20.21
C LEU A 188 10.41 -4.90 -20.12
N ALA A 189 10.15 -6.21 -20.29
CA ALA A 189 8.80 -6.79 -20.23
C ALA A 189 8.10 -6.67 -18.85
N ASN A 190 8.84 -6.22 -17.83
CA ASN A 190 8.35 -6.05 -16.46
C ASN A 190 8.04 -4.59 -16.06
N GLU A 191 8.08 -3.63 -16.99
CA GLU A 191 7.67 -2.25 -16.71
C GLU A 191 6.20 -2.19 -16.36
N ARG A 192 5.88 -1.61 -15.20
CA ARG A 192 4.52 -1.63 -14.67
C ARG A 192 4.05 -0.27 -14.17
N GLU A 193 2.74 -0.09 -14.17
CA GLU A 193 2.03 0.93 -13.42
C GLU A 193 1.37 0.31 -12.18
N LEU A 194 0.91 1.14 -11.24
CA LEU A 194 0.31 0.69 -9.99
C LEU A 194 -0.92 1.50 -9.60
N TYR A 195 -2.04 0.80 -9.50
CA TYR A 195 -3.34 1.35 -9.18
C TYR A 195 -3.82 0.84 -7.82
N PHE A 196 -4.37 1.73 -7.01
CA PHE A 196 -4.89 1.40 -5.70
C PHE A 196 -6.40 1.62 -5.65
N PHE A 197 -7.16 0.59 -5.27
CA PHE A 197 -8.61 0.58 -5.25
C PHE A 197 -9.17 0.33 -3.85
N THR A 198 -10.32 0.93 -3.58
CA THR A 198 -11.20 0.49 -2.49
C THR A 198 -11.69 -0.95 -2.69
N GLU A 199 -12.30 -1.53 -1.65
CA GLU A 199 -12.93 -2.86 -1.72
C GLU A 199 -14.02 -2.96 -2.80
N THR A 200 -14.68 -1.84 -3.13
CA THR A 200 -15.75 -1.77 -4.13
C THR A 200 -15.25 -1.40 -5.53
N GLY A 201 -13.93 -1.35 -5.76
CA GLY A 201 -13.35 -1.08 -7.07
C GLY A 201 -13.27 0.39 -7.48
N ARG A 202 -13.58 1.33 -6.58
CA ARG A 202 -13.29 2.75 -6.80
C ARG A 202 -11.80 3.00 -6.69
N LEU A 203 -11.19 3.66 -7.68
CA LEU A 203 -9.80 4.10 -7.64
C LEU A 203 -9.59 5.12 -6.51
N LEU A 204 -8.60 4.89 -5.67
CA LEU A 204 -8.13 5.84 -4.65
C LEU A 204 -6.97 6.68 -5.18
N TRP A 205 -5.96 6.02 -5.75
CA TRP A 205 -4.82 6.70 -6.38
C TRP A 205 -4.11 5.81 -7.39
N HIS A 206 -3.32 6.45 -8.26
CA HIS A 206 -2.42 5.84 -9.24
C HIS A 206 -1.02 6.40 -8.96
N PHE A 207 -0.03 5.52 -8.82
CA PHE A 207 1.35 5.93 -8.57
C PHE A 207 2.06 6.28 -9.88
N GLN A 208 2.41 7.55 -10.05
CA GLN A 208 3.11 8.07 -11.23
C GLN A 208 4.22 9.04 -10.79
N PRO A 209 5.47 8.56 -10.62
CA PRO A 209 6.61 9.41 -10.28
C PRO A 209 6.91 10.40 -11.41
N LYS A 210 7.26 11.63 -11.06
CA LYS A 210 7.54 12.75 -11.97
C LYS A 210 8.90 13.41 -11.73
N GLU A 211 9.71 12.80 -10.89
CA GLU A 211 10.90 13.42 -10.36
C GLU A 211 12.01 13.48 -11.39
N ILE A 212 12.84 14.50 -11.25
CA ILE A 212 14.08 14.65 -11.99
C ILE A 212 15.20 14.45 -10.98
N LEU A 213 16.08 13.49 -11.26
CA LEU A 213 17.27 13.23 -10.47
C LEU A 213 18.49 13.83 -11.17
N THR A 214 19.26 14.61 -10.45
CA THR A 214 20.53 15.16 -10.90
C THR A 214 21.67 14.31 -10.34
N PHE A 215 22.50 13.78 -11.21
CA PHE A 215 23.75 13.09 -10.91
C PHE A 215 24.93 13.88 -11.48
N GLY A 216 26.16 13.53 -11.08
CA GLY A 216 27.37 14.12 -11.67
C GLY A 216 27.44 13.98 -13.19
N SER A 217 26.81 12.95 -13.76
CA SER A 217 26.73 12.69 -15.21
C SER A 217 25.64 13.48 -15.93
N GLY A 218 24.65 14.03 -15.23
CA GLY A 218 23.51 14.72 -15.82
C GLY A 218 22.18 14.43 -15.13
N ASP A 219 21.10 14.86 -15.79
CA ASP A 219 19.73 14.77 -15.28
C ASP A 219 18.98 13.56 -15.88
N TYR A 220 18.18 12.91 -15.03
CA TYR A 220 17.37 11.75 -15.35
C TYR A 220 15.93 12.02 -14.95
N GLY A 221 14.99 11.85 -15.87
CA GLY A 221 13.58 12.21 -15.67
C GLY A 221 12.61 11.09 -16.03
N PRO A 222 11.29 11.36 -15.96
CA PRO A 222 10.28 10.38 -16.32
C PRO A 222 10.36 9.98 -17.80
N PRO A 223 9.82 8.81 -18.18
CA PRO A 223 8.99 7.92 -17.35
C PRO A 223 9.79 7.02 -16.41
N TRP A 224 9.17 6.73 -15.26
CA TRP A 224 9.72 5.93 -14.17
C TRP A 224 8.89 4.65 -13.96
N PRO A 225 9.01 3.64 -14.85
CA PRO A 225 8.26 2.39 -14.72
C PRO A 225 8.59 1.65 -13.43
N ILE A 226 7.57 1.04 -12.82
CA ILE A 226 7.72 0.18 -11.65
C ILE A 226 8.30 -1.17 -12.08
N ARG A 227 9.20 -1.70 -11.27
CA ARG A 227 9.88 -2.98 -11.52
C ARG A 227 9.57 -4.03 -10.47
N VAL A 228 9.68 -3.64 -9.21
CA VAL A 228 9.48 -4.50 -8.06
C VAL A 228 8.71 -3.72 -7.02
N TRP A 229 7.79 -4.40 -6.34
CA TRP A 229 7.10 -3.84 -5.20
C TRP A 229 6.88 -4.90 -4.13
N LEU A 230 6.76 -4.44 -2.89
CA LEU A 230 6.55 -5.26 -1.72
C LEU A 230 5.61 -4.54 -0.76
N VAL A 231 4.58 -5.26 -0.29
CA VAL A 231 3.75 -4.81 0.82
C VAL A 231 4.21 -5.55 2.07
N TYR A 232 4.47 -4.81 3.15
CA TYR A 232 4.85 -5.39 4.45
C TYR A 232 4.23 -4.61 5.60
N ARG A 233 4.36 -5.15 6.82
CA ARG A 233 3.95 -4.48 8.05
C ARG A 233 5.16 -4.22 8.93
N ALA A 234 5.32 -2.98 9.36
CA ALA A 234 6.35 -2.56 10.32
C ALA A 234 5.66 -1.75 11.42
N ALA A 235 5.91 -2.10 12.69
CA ALA A 235 5.29 -1.46 13.86
C ALA A 235 3.75 -1.33 13.76
N ALA A 236 3.08 -2.41 13.35
CA ALA A 236 1.62 -2.50 13.10
C ALA A 236 1.07 -1.59 11.98
N GLN A 237 1.93 -0.88 11.26
CA GLN A 237 1.52 -0.07 10.12
C GLN A 237 1.89 -0.77 8.81
N THR A 238 1.00 -0.68 7.83
CA THR A 238 1.28 -1.15 6.47
C THR A 238 2.27 -0.22 5.78
N ARG A 239 3.15 -0.81 4.99
CA ARG A 239 4.14 -0.15 4.15
C ARG A 239 4.08 -0.73 2.75
N ILE A 240 4.27 0.14 1.76
CA ILE A 240 4.35 -0.25 0.34
C ILE A 240 5.68 0.26 -0.19
N ALA A 241 6.62 -0.65 -0.42
CA ALA A 241 7.91 -0.35 -1.04
C ALA A 241 7.80 -0.53 -2.56
N LEU A 242 8.19 0.49 -3.33
CA LEU A 242 8.06 0.53 -4.80
C LEU A 242 9.40 0.92 -5.42
N VAL A 243 9.93 0.06 -6.29
CA VAL A 243 11.12 0.38 -7.08
C VAL A 243 10.72 0.83 -8.47
N VAL A 244 11.19 2.01 -8.86
CA VAL A 244 11.11 2.52 -10.23
C VAL A 244 12.50 2.66 -10.84
N HIS A 245 12.63 2.37 -12.13
CA HIS A 245 13.87 2.56 -12.89
C HIS A 245 13.70 3.69 -13.89
N HIS A 246 14.80 4.32 -14.27
CA HIS A 246 14.79 5.16 -15.47
C HIS A 246 14.52 4.25 -16.68
N ASN A 247 13.69 4.71 -17.62
CA ASN A 247 13.21 3.87 -18.73
C ASN A 247 14.28 3.53 -19.78
N VAL A 248 15.29 4.39 -19.96
CA VAL A 248 16.37 4.19 -20.96
C VAL A 248 17.69 3.78 -20.30
N TRP A 249 18.14 4.58 -19.35
CA TRP A 249 19.43 4.46 -18.69
C TRP A 249 19.32 3.80 -17.29
N TRP A 250 20.32 4.04 -16.45
CA TRP A 250 20.22 4.08 -14.98
C TRP A 250 19.72 5.47 -14.58
N PRO A 251 19.35 5.84 -13.33
CA PRO A 251 19.37 5.17 -12.01
C PRO A 251 18.02 4.49 -11.64
N SER A 252 17.87 4.13 -10.36
CA SER A 252 16.58 3.72 -9.78
C SER A 252 16.24 4.46 -8.49
N MET A 253 14.94 4.55 -8.19
CA MET A 253 14.41 5.05 -6.92
C MET A 253 13.60 3.95 -6.24
N LEU A 254 13.79 3.80 -4.94
CA LEU A 254 12.93 3.05 -4.05
C LEU A 254 12.10 4.05 -3.24
N HIS A 255 10.80 4.07 -3.47
CA HIS A 255 9.82 4.83 -2.69
C HIS A 255 9.24 3.95 -1.59
N LEU A 256 9.03 4.53 -0.42
CA LEU A 256 8.28 3.93 0.66
C LEU A 256 7.01 4.72 0.90
N LEU A 257 5.86 4.08 0.72
CA LEU A 257 4.55 4.68 0.97
C LEU A 257 3.91 4.08 2.23
N ASP A 258 3.05 4.88 2.88
CA ASP A 258 2.12 4.37 3.87
C ASP A 258 0.93 3.63 3.23
N GLY A 259 0.02 3.11 4.07
CA GLY A 259 -1.19 2.42 3.62
C GLY A 259 -2.19 3.30 2.88
N GLN A 260 -2.06 4.63 2.98
CA GLN A 260 -2.90 5.63 2.36
C GLN A 260 -2.33 6.09 1.00
N GLY A 261 -1.06 5.80 0.72
CA GLY A 261 -0.35 6.18 -0.50
C GLY A 261 0.52 7.44 -0.34
N HIS A 262 0.70 7.96 0.87
CA HIS A 262 1.62 9.08 1.11
C HIS A 262 3.06 8.56 1.15
N GLU A 263 3.98 9.31 0.53
CA GLU A 263 5.39 8.97 0.56
C GLU A 263 5.98 9.27 1.95
N LEU A 264 6.49 8.23 2.60
CA LEU A 264 7.23 8.31 3.85
C LEU A 264 8.69 8.66 3.60
N GLY A 265 9.25 8.22 2.47
CA GLY A 265 10.60 8.61 2.08
C GLY A 265 11.09 7.84 0.86
N ARG A 266 12.34 8.12 0.49
CA ARG A 266 12.95 7.58 -0.71
C ARG A 266 14.42 7.28 -0.58
N PHE A 267 14.84 6.18 -1.19
CA PHE A 267 16.24 5.85 -1.40
C PHE A 267 16.54 5.85 -2.91
N VAL A 268 17.65 6.46 -3.31
CA VAL A 268 18.09 6.52 -4.70
C VAL A 268 19.35 5.68 -4.88
N ASN A 269 19.39 4.84 -5.91
CA ASN A 269 20.55 4.02 -6.20
C ASN A 269 21.17 4.40 -7.56
N SER A 270 22.49 4.47 -7.61
CA SER A 270 23.31 4.63 -8.83
C SER A 270 23.28 3.37 -9.71
N GLY A 271 22.11 2.83 -10.00
CA GLY A 271 21.95 1.56 -10.72
C GLY A 271 20.58 0.96 -10.45
N ASN A 272 20.28 -0.14 -11.12
CA ASN A 272 18.96 -0.76 -11.08
C ASN A 272 18.77 -1.70 -9.89
N ILE A 273 17.64 -1.59 -9.19
CA ILE A 273 17.24 -2.49 -8.10
C ILE A 273 16.28 -3.56 -8.65
N PHE A 274 16.58 -4.83 -8.42
CA PHE A 274 15.84 -5.99 -8.98
C PHE A 274 15.17 -6.87 -7.92
N ALA A 275 15.51 -6.72 -6.65
CA ALA A 275 14.95 -7.52 -5.57
C ALA A 275 14.66 -6.67 -4.33
N LEU A 276 13.53 -6.94 -3.68
CA LEU A 276 13.18 -6.40 -2.38
C LEU A 276 12.93 -7.54 -1.39
N ALA A 277 13.29 -7.34 -0.13
CA ALA A 277 12.88 -8.20 0.97
C ALA A 277 12.69 -7.36 2.25
N PHE A 278 11.81 -7.82 3.13
CA PHE A 278 11.56 -7.17 4.42
C PHE A 278 11.76 -8.16 5.56
N MET A 279 12.45 -7.74 6.62
CA MET A 279 12.57 -8.53 7.84
C MET A 279 12.57 -7.63 9.08
N ASP A 280 12.01 -8.14 10.17
CA ASP A 280 12.20 -7.54 11.49
C ASP A 280 13.49 -8.04 12.14
N THR A 281 14.25 -7.13 12.72
CA THR A 281 15.45 -7.43 13.50
C THR A 281 15.29 -6.91 14.93
N THR A 282 16.16 -7.36 15.83
CA THR A 282 16.22 -6.81 17.19
C THR A 282 16.54 -5.32 17.22
N ALA A 283 17.21 -4.81 16.18
CA ALA A 283 17.49 -3.39 15.98
C ALA A 283 16.39 -2.66 15.19
N GLY A 284 15.25 -3.30 14.94
CA GLY A 284 14.10 -2.74 14.23
C GLY A 284 13.86 -3.32 12.83
N PRO A 285 12.84 -2.83 12.12
CA PRO A 285 12.47 -3.30 10.78
C PRO A 285 13.55 -2.95 9.75
N ARG A 286 13.78 -3.85 8.79
CA ARG A 286 14.77 -3.69 7.73
C ARG A 286 14.15 -3.95 6.38
N LEU A 287 14.34 -3.00 5.47
CA LEU A 287 14.03 -3.14 4.06
C LEU A 287 15.35 -3.36 3.30
N LEU A 288 15.41 -4.47 2.56
CA LEU A 288 16.57 -4.88 1.79
C LEU A 288 16.29 -4.63 0.31
N ALA A 289 17.23 -3.99 -0.38
CA ALA A 289 17.15 -3.71 -1.80
C ALA A 289 18.39 -4.28 -2.50
N GLY A 290 18.19 -5.24 -3.39
CA GLY A 290 19.23 -5.91 -4.15
C GLY A 290 19.19 -5.49 -5.61
N GLY A 291 20.36 -5.23 -6.20
CA GLY A 291 20.45 -4.74 -7.57
C GLY A 291 21.86 -4.71 -8.10
N VAL A 292 22.15 -3.69 -8.91
CA VAL A 292 23.49 -3.29 -9.33
C VAL A 292 23.83 -1.89 -8.85
N ARG A 293 25.12 -1.66 -8.68
CA ARG A 293 25.73 -0.35 -8.55
C ARG A 293 26.56 -0.08 -9.80
N ASN A 294 26.32 1.05 -10.44
CA ASN A 294 27.17 1.56 -11.50
C ASN A 294 28.31 2.36 -10.88
N HIS A 295 29.51 2.15 -11.40
CA HIS A 295 30.73 2.84 -11.00
C HIS A 295 31.62 3.00 -12.22
N GLU A 296 32.59 3.92 -12.16
CA GLU A 296 33.50 4.20 -13.27
C GLU A 296 34.35 2.97 -13.64
N ASP A 297 34.76 2.19 -12.64
CA ASP A 297 35.59 1.00 -12.85
C ASP A 297 34.79 -0.25 -13.27
N GLU A 298 33.67 -0.52 -12.60
CA GLU A 298 32.95 -1.80 -12.73
C GLU A 298 31.49 -1.68 -12.25
N VAL A 299 30.54 -2.15 -13.07
CA VAL A 299 29.15 -2.37 -12.63
C VAL A 299 29.08 -3.66 -11.83
N SER A 300 28.68 -3.57 -10.56
CA SER A 300 28.75 -4.67 -9.61
C SER A 300 27.43 -4.92 -8.91
N GLY A 301 27.16 -6.15 -8.50
CA GLY A 301 26.01 -6.47 -7.65
C GLY A 301 26.03 -5.67 -6.35
N MET A 302 24.85 -5.25 -5.87
CA MET A 302 24.73 -4.51 -4.60
C MET A 302 23.60 -5.00 -3.73
N LEU A 303 23.74 -4.76 -2.43
CA LEU A 303 22.67 -4.86 -1.43
C LEU A 303 22.66 -3.60 -0.56
N ALA A 304 21.57 -2.85 -0.58
CA ALA A 304 21.29 -1.81 0.40
C ALA A 304 20.44 -2.38 1.55
N VAL A 305 20.85 -2.09 2.79
CA VAL A 305 20.09 -2.32 4.01
C VAL A 305 19.56 -0.97 4.49
N LEU A 306 18.24 -0.84 4.55
CA LEU A 306 17.54 0.40 4.89
C LEU A 306 16.69 0.20 6.15
N ASP A 307 16.35 1.29 6.83
CA ASP A 307 15.34 1.26 7.88
C ASP A 307 13.96 1.01 7.24
N GLY A 308 13.25 -0.02 7.69
CA GLY A 308 11.95 -0.40 7.15
C GLY A 308 10.81 0.52 7.57
N ASN A 309 11.00 1.42 8.53
CA ASN A 309 9.99 2.41 8.93
C ASN A 309 10.03 3.66 8.06
N LEU A 310 11.24 4.11 7.71
CA LEU A 310 11.52 5.34 7.00
C LEU A 310 12.79 5.17 6.17
N ILE A 311 12.74 5.45 4.86
CA ILE A 311 13.93 5.40 4.00
C ILE A 311 14.34 6.80 3.57
N SER A 312 15.65 7.02 3.44
CA SER A 312 16.21 8.27 2.96
C SER A 312 17.60 8.05 2.36
N GLY A 313 18.09 9.03 1.59
CA GLY A 313 19.46 9.02 1.08
C GLY A 313 19.62 8.44 -0.31
N GLY A 314 20.88 8.24 -0.66
CA GLY A 314 21.27 7.50 -1.86
C GLY A 314 22.47 6.61 -1.63
N SER A 315 22.82 5.82 -2.65
CA SER A 315 24.01 4.98 -2.64
C SER A 315 25.27 5.81 -2.32
N PRO A 316 26.24 5.25 -1.57
CA PRO A 316 27.43 5.96 -1.12
C PRO A 316 28.48 6.06 -2.24
N GLU A 317 28.17 6.90 -3.25
CA GLU A 317 29.04 7.18 -4.38
C GLU A 317 30.24 8.06 -4.02
N GLN A 318 31.32 7.92 -4.79
CA GLN A 318 32.51 8.73 -4.59
C GLN A 318 32.19 10.21 -4.89
N PRO A 319 32.52 11.14 -3.97
CA PRO A 319 32.37 12.57 -4.25
C PRO A 319 33.15 13.00 -5.49
N GLY A 320 32.50 13.77 -6.36
CA GLY A 320 33.02 14.23 -7.65
C GLY A 320 32.80 13.26 -8.81
N SER A 321 32.39 12.01 -8.56
CA SER A 321 32.16 11.04 -9.64
C SER A 321 30.91 11.33 -10.46
N GLY A 322 30.86 10.79 -11.69
CA GLY A 322 29.66 10.87 -12.53
C GLY A 322 28.42 10.22 -11.90
N PHE A 323 28.61 9.27 -10.98
CA PHE A 323 27.54 8.56 -10.29
C PHE A 323 27.10 9.24 -8.99
N GLU A 324 27.76 10.31 -8.56
CA GLU A 324 27.34 11.03 -7.36
C GLU A 324 25.98 11.70 -7.56
N CYS A 325 25.00 11.29 -6.77
CA CYS A 325 23.69 11.91 -6.79
C CYS A 325 23.70 13.26 -6.08
N LYS A 326 23.31 14.32 -6.80
CA LYS A 326 23.27 15.71 -6.33
C LYS A 326 21.90 16.14 -5.82
N SER A 327 20.83 15.52 -6.30
CA SER A 327 19.45 15.82 -5.91
C SER A 327 18.85 14.80 -4.93
N CYS A 328 19.67 13.89 -4.39
CA CYS A 328 19.18 12.83 -3.51
C CYS A 328 18.68 13.40 -2.17
N PRO A 329 17.65 12.79 -1.56
CA PRO A 329 17.24 13.14 -0.20
C PRO A 329 18.42 13.08 0.77
N ALA A 330 18.44 13.94 1.78
CA ALA A 330 19.43 13.84 2.85
C ALA A 330 19.25 12.50 3.59
N GLY A 331 20.35 11.86 3.93
CA GLY A 331 20.36 10.56 4.59
C GLY A 331 21.27 9.57 3.88
N ARG A 332 21.35 8.37 4.44
CA ARG A 332 22.21 7.29 3.96
C ARG A 332 21.58 5.94 4.31
N PRO A 333 21.89 4.87 3.55
CA PRO A 333 21.51 3.52 3.94
C PRO A 333 22.14 3.14 5.29
N LEU A 334 21.54 2.20 6.01
CA LEU A 334 22.13 1.66 7.25
C LEU A 334 23.40 0.86 6.94
N ARG A 335 23.39 0.17 5.80
CA ARG A 335 24.55 -0.54 5.25
C ARG A 335 24.40 -0.66 3.74
N TYR A 336 25.52 -0.65 3.02
CA TYR A 336 25.55 -0.86 1.58
C TYR A 336 26.68 -1.82 1.23
N LEU A 337 26.36 -2.95 0.62
CA LEU A 337 27.35 -3.96 0.21
C LEU A 337 27.50 -3.99 -1.31
N VAL A 338 28.72 -4.21 -1.79
CA VAL A 338 29.06 -4.40 -3.20
C VAL A 338 29.75 -5.74 -3.38
N PHE A 339 29.21 -6.54 -4.29
CA PHE A 339 29.67 -7.87 -4.63
C PHE A 339 30.45 -7.82 -5.95
N PRO A 340 31.73 -8.23 -5.98
CA PRO A 340 32.53 -8.13 -7.19
C PRO A 340 32.01 -9.11 -8.23
N ARG A 341 32.22 -8.79 -9.50
CA ARG A 341 32.07 -9.76 -10.58
C ARG A 341 33.02 -10.93 -10.36
N SER A 342 32.58 -12.15 -10.66
CA SER A 342 33.47 -13.30 -10.72
C SER A 342 34.29 -13.32 -12.01
N GLU A 343 35.33 -14.17 -12.09
CA GLU A 343 36.07 -14.35 -13.33
C GLU A 343 35.18 -14.81 -14.50
N LEU A 344 34.19 -15.68 -14.25
CA LEU A 344 33.24 -16.13 -15.25
C LEU A 344 32.44 -14.95 -15.81
N ASN A 345 31.96 -14.07 -14.92
CA ASN A 345 31.21 -12.88 -15.32
C ASN A 345 32.10 -11.87 -16.07
N ARG A 346 33.39 -11.75 -15.71
CA ARG A 346 34.36 -10.86 -16.38
C ARG A 346 34.78 -11.29 -17.78
N LEU A 347 34.49 -12.54 -18.18
CA LEU A 347 34.71 -12.97 -19.56
C LEU A 347 33.77 -12.26 -20.56
N ASP A 348 32.65 -11.69 -20.10
CA ASP A 348 31.81 -10.79 -20.89
C ASP A 348 32.17 -9.32 -20.54
N PRO A 349 32.77 -8.54 -21.44
CA PRO A 349 33.13 -7.15 -21.14
C PRO A 349 31.91 -6.27 -20.82
N ASN A 350 30.71 -6.64 -21.33
CA ASN A 350 29.45 -5.92 -21.07
C ASN A 350 28.64 -6.53 -19.93
N GLY A 351 29.12 -7.64 -19.35
CA GLY A 351 28.46 -8.33 -18.27
C GLY A 351 28.46 -7.53 -16.97
N TYR A 352 27.50 -7.82 -16.12
CA TYR A 352 27.44 -7.39 -14.73
C TYR A 352 26.78 -8.49 -13.91
N ASN A 353 26.94 -8.45 -12.59
CA ASN A 353 26.45 -9.50 -11.69
C ASN A 353 25.33 -9.00 -10.75
N PRO A 354 24.11 -8.76 -11.27
CA PRO A 354 23.05 -8.16 -10.46
C PRO A 354 22.67 -9.08 -9.30
N VAL A 355 22.39 -8.49 -8.13
CA VAL A 355 21.65 -9.20 -7.09
C VAL A 355 20.20 -9.35 -7.54
N ILE A 356 19.79 -10.60 -7.73
CA ILE A 356 18.48 -10.97 -8.31
C ILE A 356 17.54 -11.63 -7.32
N LEU A 357 18.06 -12.12 -6.19
CA LEU A 357 17.25 -12.78 -5.17
C LEU A 357 17.78 -12.50 -3.77
N ILE A 358 16.86 -12.20 -2.86
CA ILE A 358 17.09 -12.10 -1.43
C ILE A 358 16.15 -13.10 -0.76
N SER A 359 16.71 -14.07 -0.06
CA SER A 359 15.96 -15.10 0.66
C SER A 359 16.18 -14.93 2.16
N LEU A 360 15.08 -14.92 2.91
CA LEU A 360 15.09 -14.76 4.36
C LEU A 360 14.97 -16.12 5.02
N TYR A 361 15.76 -16.33 6.07
CA TYR A 361 15.75 -17.53 6.91
C TYR A 361 15.68 -17.12 8.38
N GLU A 362 15.47 -18.09 9.26
CA GLU A 362 15.46 -17.85 10.70
C GLU A 362 16.78 -17.23 11.20
N GLU A 363 17.91 -17.80 10.76
CA GLU A 363 19.26 -17.39 11.17
C GLU A 363 19.79 -16.13 10.45
N GLY A 364 19.15 -15.69 9.37
CA GLY A 364 19.66 -14.55 8.60
C GLY A 364 19.15 -14.45 7.17
N VAL A 365 20.03 -13.99 6.28
CA VAL A 365 19.69 -13.59 4.90
C VAL A 365 20.66 -14.24 3.92
N LYS A 366 20.13 -14.79 2.84
CA LYS A 366 20.91 -15.25 1.68
C LYS A 366 20.65 -14.32 0.50
N VAL A 367 21.72 -13.87 -0.12
CA VAL A 367 21.71 -12.98 -1.28
C VAL A 367 22.34 -13.73 -2.44
N ARG A 368 21.69 -13.70 -3.61
CA ARG A 368 22.20 -14.29 -4.84
C ARG A 368 22.48 -13.23 -5.91
N SER A 369 23.70 -13.21 -6.43
CA SER A 369 24.08 -12.48 -7.64
C SER A 369 24.12 -13.43 -8.85
N ALA A 370 23.65 -12.98 -10.01
CA ALA A 370 23.76 -13.75 -11.25
C ALA A 370 25.15 -13.56 -11.86
N GLU A 371 25.95 -14.62 -12.01
CA GLU A 371 27.32 -14.51 -12.51
C GLU A 371 27.45 -14.94 -13.97
N ALA A 372 26.86 -16.06 -14.34
CA ALA A 372 26.85 -16.52 -15.73
C ALA A 372 25.69 -17.47 -15.98
N GLU A 373 25.18 -17.49 -17.20
CA GLU A 373 24.18 -18.44 -17.64
C GLU A 373 24.55 -18.97 -19.03
N VAL A 374 24.46 -20.28 -19.21
CA VAL A 374 24.56 -20.91 -20.53
C VAL A 374 23.36 -21.82 -20.74
N ARG A 375 22.75 -21.69 -21.92
CA ARG A 375 21.66 -22.56 -22.38
C ARG A 375 22.16 -23.46 -23.49
N ASP A 376 21.85 -24.74 -23.38
CA ASP A 376 22.18 -25.78 -24.36
C ASP A 376 20.94 -26.65 -24.58
N GLY A 377 20.21 -26.37 -25.65
CA GLY A 377 18.85 -26.87 -25.83
C GLY A 377 17.94 -26.47 -24.66
N GLU A 378 17.34 -27.47 -24.01
CA GLU A 378 16.50 -27.27 -22.81
C GLU A 378 17.32 -27.17 -21.50
N ARG A 379 18.59 -27.59 -21.51
CA ARG A 379 19.43 -27.57 -20.30
C ARG A 379 19.92 -26.15 -20.06
N LYS A 380 19.65 -25.63 -18.86
CA LYS A 380 20.14 -24.35 -18.37
C LYS A 380 21.14 -24.58 -17.23
N THR A 381 22.36 -24.05 -17.38
CA THR A 381 23.38 -24.06 -16.33
C THR A 381 23.61 -22.63 -15.86
N VAL A 382 23.48 -22.39 -14.55
CA VAL A 382 23.56 -21.06 -13.94
C VAL A 382 24.65 -21.05 -12.87
N ALA A 383 25.56 -20.09 -12.99
CA ALA A 383 26.50 -19.73 -11.95
C ALA A 383 25.99 -18.49 -11.20
N ASP A 384 25.95 -18.59 -9.87
CA ASP A 384 25.55 -17.50 -9.00
C ASP A 384 26.59 -17.26 -7.91
N GLY A 385 26.75 -16.01 -7.49
CA GLY A 385 27.35 -15.68 -6.20
C GLY A 385 26.33 -15.88 -5.10
N ILE A 386 26.71 -16.54 -4.01
CA ILE A 386 25.86 -16.84 -2.86
C ILE A 386 26.52 -16.23 -1.62
N PHE A 387 25.82 -15.29 -1.02
CA PHE A 387 26.29 -14.56 0.16
C PHE A 387 25.31 -14.77 1.31
N GLU A 388 25.79 -15.31 2.41
CA GLU A 388 24.99 -15.59 3.60
C GLU A 388 25.41 -14.62 4.71
N PHE A 389 24.41 -13.96 5.29
CA PHE A 389 24.55 -12.99 6.34
C PHE A 389 23.73 -13.39 7.55
N SER A 390 24.21 -13.08 8.75
CA SER A 390 23.40 -13.10 9.97
C SER A 390 22.32 -12.02 9.93
N ARG A 391 21.39 -12.05 10.91
CA ARG A 391 20.31 -11.06 11.05
C ARG A 391 20.78 -9.61 11.28
N ASP A 392 22.00 -9.41 11.76
CA ASP A 392 22.68 -8.11 11.89
C ASP A 392 23.55 -7.77 10.67
N PHE A 393 23.36 -8.50 9.56
CA PHE A 393 24.02 -8.30 8.27
C PHE A 393 25.53 -8.48 8.29
N ARG A 394 26.09 -9.27 9.23
CA ARG A 394 27.49 -9.68 9.18
C ARG A 394 27.64 -10.87 8.24
N LEU A 395 28.64 -10.81 7.36
CA LEU A 395 28.89 -11.85 6.38
C LEU A 395 29.36 -13.13 7.11
N GLN A 396 28.65 -14.23 6.90
CA GLN A 396 28.98 -15.54 7.45
C GLN A 396 29.66 -16.42 6.40
N ARG A 397 29.20 -16.34 5.14
CA ARG A 397 29.75 -17.14 4.04
C ARG A 397 29.59 -16.40 2.71
N ALA A 398 30.60 -16.54 1.86
CA ALA A 398 30.53 -16.13 0.46
C ALA A 398 31.13 -17.23 -0.43
N SER A 399 30.36 -17.74 -1.37
CA SER A 399 30.76 -18.81 -2.29
C SER A 399 30.03 -18.69 -3.62
N TYR A 400 30.53 -19.38 -4.66
CA TYR A 400 29.79 -19.55 -5.91
C TYR A 400 28.97 -20.84 -5.90
N SER A 401 27.88 -20.88 -6.68
CA SER A 401 27.05 -22.08 -6.84
C SER A 401 27.79 -23.22 -7.56
N ASP A 402 27.27 -24.44 -7.47
CA ASP A 402 27.87 -25.60 -8.16
C ASP A 402 27.97 -25.40 -9.68
N GLY A 403 27.00 -24.68 -10.28
CA GLY A 403 27.01 -24.34 -11.69
C GLY A 403 28.19 -23.46 -12.11
N TYR A 404 28.80 -22.72 -11.18
CA TYR A 404 30.06 -22.02 -11.42
C TYR A 404 31.18 -22.98 -11.79
N ARG A 405 31.37 -24.05 -11.02
CA ARG A 405 32.41 -25.04 -11.28
C ARG A 405 32.16 -25.76 -12.61
N GLU A 406 30.90 -26.05 -12.93
CA GLU A 406 30.54 -26.66 -14.22
C GLU A 406 30.89 -25.74 -15.40
N LEU A 407 30.51 -24.46 -15.33
CA LEU A 407 30.81 -23.48 -16.38
C LEU A 407 32.30 -23.18 -16.48
N HIS A 408 33.02 -23.07 -15.36
CA HIS A 408 34.47 -22.91 -15.34
C HIS A 408 35.17 -24.02 -16.12
N LYS A 409 34.92 -25.28 -15.77
CA LYS A 409 35.51 -26.44 -16.45
C LYS A 409 35.12 -26.51 -17.93
N ARG A 410 33.91 -26.09 -18.28
CA ARG A 410 33.47 -26.01 -19.67
C ARG A 410 34.30 -24.97 -20.44
N TRP A 411 34.42 -23.77 -19.90
CA TRP A 411 35.13 -22.66 -20.54
C TRP A 411 36.65 -22.82 -20.52
N GLU A 412 37.20 -23.59 -19.58
CA GLU A 412 38.56 -24.10 -19.65
C GLU A 412 38.77 -24.98 -20.90
N ARG A 413 37.90 -25.98 -21.13
CA ARG A 413 37.99 -26.84 -22.33
C ARG A 413 37.78 -26.09 -23.63
N GLU A 414 36.98 -25.02 -23.61
CA GLU A 414 36.76 -24.12 -24.75
C GLU A 414 37.91 -23.10 -24.95
N GLY A 415 38.91 -23.08 -24.07
CA GLY A 415 40.05 -22.15 -24.16
C GLY A 415 39.74 -20.70 -23.77
N ARG A 416 38.55 -20.43 -23.21
CA ARG A 416 38.14 -19.11 -22.72
C ARG A 416 38.76 -18.79 -21.35
N ILE A 417 39.11 -19.82 -20.58
CA ILE A 417 39.84 -19.73 -19.32
C ILE A 417 41.16 -20.49 -19.47
N SER A 418 42.27 -19.85 -19.10
CA SER A 418 43.63 -20.36 -19.34
C SER A 418 44.22 -21.20 -18.19
N HIS A 419 43.45 -21.45 -17.13
CA HIS A 419 43.89 -22.16 -15.95
C HIS A 419 42.90 -23.26 -15.54
N SER A 420 43.40 -24.29 -14.85
CA SER A 420 42.56 -25.36 -14.32
C SER A 420 41.75 -24.93 -13.10
N TRP A 421 40.67 -25.65 -12.84
CA TRP A 421 39.84 -25.44 -11.64
C TRP A 421 40.66 -25.37 -10.34
N GLU A 422 41.70 -26.18 -10.19
CA GLU A 422 42.56 -26.20 -9.00
C GLU A 422 43.36 -24.90 -8.83
N LYS A 423 43.63 -24.19 -9.93
CA LYS A 423 44.34 -22.90 -9.97
C LYS A 423 43.39 -21.70 -10.08
N CYS A 424 42.08 -21.93 -10.07
CA CYS A 424 41.07 -20.88 -10.14
C CYS A 424 41.17 -19.93 -8.93
N PRO A 425 41.38 -18.62 -9.14
CA PRO A 425 41.49 -17.65 -8.04
C PRO A 425 40.18 -17.46 -7.27
N ASP A 426 39.06 -17.78 -7.91
CA ASP A 426 37.70 -17.64 -7.38
C ASP A 426 37.12 -18.98 -6.89
N ARG A 427 37.94 -20.04 -6.82
CA ARG A 427 37.55 -21.42 -6.49
C ARG A 427 36.72 -21.54 -5.20
N PHE A 428 37.03 -20.72 -4.19
CA PHE A 428 36.37 -20.75 -2.89
C PHE A 428 35.27 -19.70 -2.74
N GLY A 429 35.01 -18.91 -3.78
CA GLY A 429 34.12 -17.76 -3.73
C GLY A 429 34.86 -16.44 -4.02
N PRO A 430 34.15 -15.31 -3.90
CA PRO A 430 34.72 -14.00 -4.12
C PRO A 430 35.84 -13.71 -3.12
N ARG A 431 36.88 -13.01 -3.58
CA ARG A 431 38.04 -12.67 -2.76
C ARG A 431 37.85 -11.40 -1.93
N LEU A 432 37.04 -10.48 -2.42
CA LEU A 432 36.81 -9.16 -1.83
C LEU A 432 35.32 -8.81 -1.91
N ILE A 433 34.74 -8.31 -0.83
CA ILE A 433 33.43 -7.66 -0.81
C ILE A 433 33.63 -6.29 -0.18
N ARG A 434 33.01 -5.25 -0.72
CA ARG A 434 33.06 -3.92 -0.10
C ARG A 434 31.79 -3.70 0.70
N SER A 435 31.93 -3.13 1.89
CA SER A 435 30.82 -2.77 2.76
C SER A 435 30.96 -1.31 3.15
N TRP A 436 29.87 -0.56 3.10
CA TRP A 436 29.79 0.80 3.58
C TRP A 436 28.78 0.91 4.70
N ASP A 437 29.10 1.68 5.73
CA ASP A 437 28.13 2.13 6.74
C ASP A 437 28.43 3.58 7.17
N PRO A 438 27.46 4.28 7.81
CA PRO A 438 27.65 5.67 8.20
C PRO A 438 28.77 5.92 9.21
N GLN A 439 29.17 4.91 9.99
CA GLN A 439 30.15 5.05 11.07
C GLN A 439 31.58 4.84 10.56
N HIS A 440 31.80 3.89 9.64
CA HIS A 440 33.13 3.48 9.20
C HIS A 440 33.44 3.87 7.75
N GLY A 441 32.45 4.32 6.98
CA GLY A 441 32.61 4.50 5.54
C GLY A 441 32.85 3.17 4.83
N TRP A 442 33.60 3.18 3.72
CA TRP A 442 33.92 1.99 2.95
C TRP A 442 35.00 1.15 3.63
N ILE A 443 34.71 -0.14 3.81
CA ILE A 443 35.65 -1.16 4.30
C ILE A 443 35.68 -2.36 3.34
N GLU A 444 36.78 -3.09 3.37
CA GLU A 444 36.97 -4.33 2.61
C GLU A 444 36.80 -5.56 3.49
N ILE A 445 36.06 -6.55 2.98
CA ILE A 445 35.84 -7.85 3.61
C ILE A 445 36.45 -8.91 2.70
N HIS A 446 37.36 -9.72 3.24
CA HIS A 446 38.07 -10.78 2.52
C HIS A 446 37.58 -12.16 2.99
N PRO A 447 36.40 -12.64 2.52
CA PRO A 447 35.71 -13.78 3.13
C PRO A 447 36.43 -15.11 3.02
N ASN A 448 37.34 -15.23 2.06
CA ASN A 448 38.11 -16.45 1.78
C ASN A 448 39.60 -16.26 2.01
N ALA A 449 39.99 -15.24 2.79
CA ALA A 449 41.39 -15.00 3.15
C ALA A 449 42.02 -16.26 3.76
N GLY A 450 43.15 -16.70 3.20
CA GLY A 450 43.90 -17.87 3.68
C GLY A 450 43.46 -19.22 3.10
N ARG A 451 42.39 -19.29 2.29
CA ARG A 451 42.05 -20.51 1.53
C ARG A 451 42.87 -20.54 0.23
N ARG A 452 43.65 -21.60 0.02
CA ARG A 452 44.46 -21.85 -1.20
C ARG A 452 44.02 -23.12 -1.88
#